data_AF-A0A965U2E4-F1
#
_entry.id   AF-A0A965U2E4-F1
#
_cell.length_a   1.000
_cell.length_b   1.000
_cell.length_c   1.000
_cell.angle_alpha   90.00
_cell.angle_beta   90.00
_cell.angle_gamma   90.00
#
_symmetry.space_group_name_H-M   'P 1'
#
loop_
_entity.id
_entity.type
_entity.pdbx_description
1 polymer ?
#
loop_
_entity_poly.entity_id
_entity_poly.type
_entity_poly.pdbx_seq_one_letter_code
_entity_poly.pdbx_strand_id
1 'polypeptide(L)'
;MMARKTVINAVGLLCLLPFVLMLSGSLKGSPVLSQYGMALLQSPEFIRGFWNSIIYTVLILAVNLPVSLLTAYGLTRFALWGRRGILWLYIILMLMPFQATMVSQYLALKAMGLLNTPWAVILPNAFSTFGAFLMTQYMRGFDHSLYDAAQIDGMSEWSMFCRLVTPVCKPIITALGVLSFVNYWSTVEQPSLFLDNATLMPLAVRLNGRMTFSGFAFACGVLFSVLPLLLYIYSYNDLQGGIGLTAGTGTQALPKEGQKRQSWAVKAAAGFLTIMLACTLITGKVSYMMTPQVSVWTLERKAPVLSEYKCVVPQECVRGSRAFAVMPYAYDRSLWQIIALDVRVEQMQDGFAAITGAIPSQAVFVCQSDRAIAPGDVVRIAAEAYK
;
A
#
# COMPACT_ATOMS: atom_id res chain seq x y z
N MET A 1 40.94 20.34 -1.73
CA MET A 1 39.50 20.68 -1.54
C MET A 1 38.67 20.58 -2.82
N MET A 2 39.14 21.00 -4.00
CA MET A 2 38.38 20.90 -5.26
C MET A 2 38.00 19.45 -5.60
N ALA A 3 38.93 18.50 -5.53
CA ALA A 3 38.65 17.09 -5.82
C ALA A 3 37.51 16.50 -4.97
N ARG A 4 37.43 16.84 -3.67
CA ARG A 4 36.35 16.39 -2.78
C ARG A 4 34.98 16.93 -3.21
N LYS A 5 34.88 18.21 -3.58
CA LYS A 5 33.62 18.80 -4.06
C LYS A 5 33.20 18.20 -5.40
N THR A 6 34.14 17.99 -6.30
CA THR A 6 33.86 17.36 -7.61
C THR A 6 33.38 15.92 -7.45
N VAL A 7 34.00 15.13 -6.56
CA VAL A 7 33.55 13.76 -6.25
C VAL A 7 32.16 13.76 -5.61
N ILE A 8 31.89 14.63 -4.64
CA ILE A 8 30.55 14.73 -4.02
C ILE A 8 29.50 15.11 -5.07
N ASN A 9 29.78 16.06 -5.95
CA ASN A 9 28.85 16.45 -7.01
C ASN A 9 28.64 15.33 -8.04
N ALA A 10 29.69 14.59 -8.40
CA ALA A 10 29.59 13.47 -9.33
C ALA A 10 28.75 12.31 -8.74
N VAL A 11 28.99 11.97 -7.47
CA VAL A 11 28.18 10.97 -6.75
C VAL A 11 26.74 11.46 -6.61
N GLY A 12 26.52 12.73 -6.29
CA GLY A 12 25.19 13.34 -6.23
C GLY A 12 24.44 13.23 -7.56
N LEU A 13 25.09 13.54 -8.68
CA LEU A 13 24.50 13.41 -10.02
C LEU A 13 24.18 11.95 -10.36
N LEU A 14 25.09 11.03 -10.04
CA LEU A 14 24.90 9.59 -10.25
C LEU A 14 23.70 9.05 -9.45
N CYS A 15 23.52 9.49 -8.19
CA CYS A 15 22.38 9.11 -7.36
C CYS A 15 21.05 9.68 -7.88
N LEU A 16 21.07 10.82 -8.58
CA LEU A 16 19.88 11.42 -9.19
C LEU A 16 19.51 10.79 -10.54
N LEU A 17 20.45 10.10 -11.20
CA LEU A 17 20.26 9.53 -12.52
C LEU A 17 19.02 8.60 -12.61
N PRO A 18 18.79 7.64 -11.69
CA PRO A 18 17.60 6.79 -11.74
C PRO A 18 16.29 7.58 -11.64
N PHE A 19 16.29 8.65 -10.83
CA PHE A 19 15.11 9.50 -10.65
C PHE A 19 14.83 10.33 -11.91
N VAL A 20 15.88 10.86 -12.54
CA VAL A 20 15.78 11.55 -13.84
C VAL A 20 15.29 10.60 -14.93
N LEU A 21 15.78 9.37 -14.96
CA LEU A 21 15.29 8.35 -15.90
C LEU A 21 13.80 8.05 -15.66
N MET A 22 13.39 7.87 -14.41
CA MET A 22 11.99 7.63 -14.05
C MET A 22 11.08 8.79 -14.46
N LEU A 23 11.48 10.03 -14.19
CA LEU A 23 10.74 11.22 -14.64
C LEU A 23 10.68 11.31 -16.15
N SER A 24 11.79 11.10 -16.85
CA SER A 24 11.82 11.12 -18.31
C SER A 24 10.94 10.03 -18.92
N GLY A 25 10.93 8.83 -18.34
CA GLY A 25 10.09 7.71 -18.77
C GLY A 25 8.61 7.95 -18.52
N SER A 26 8.28 8.65 -17.43
CA SER A 26 6.91 9.03 -17.10
C SER A 26 6.33 10.06 -18.07
N LEU A 27 7.18 10.87 -18.72
CA LEU A 27 6.77 11.88 -19.70
C LEU A 27 6.76 11.34 -21.14
N LYS A 28 7.29 10.13 -21.37
CA LYS A 28 7.26 9.45 -22.66
C LYS A 28 5.86 8.86 -22.89
N GLY A 29 4.97 9.66 -23.47
CA GLY A 29 3.63 9.26 -23.89
C GLY A 29 2.97 10.36 -24.72
N SER A 30 2.18 10.00 -25.73
CA SER A 30 1.36 10.94 -26.50
C SER A 30 -0.10 10.74 -26.12
N PRO A 31 -0.77 11.64 -25.37
CA PRO A 31 -0.29 12.88 -24.73
C PRO A 31 0.58 12.62 -23.48
N VAL A 32 1.38 13.62 -23.08
CA VAL A 32 2.39 13.54 -22.00
C VAL A 32 1.79 13.14 -20.64
N LEU A 33 0.53 13.49 -20.38
CA LEU A 33 -0.18 13.16 -19.14
C LEU A 33 -0.97 11.84 -19.19
N SER A 34 -0.95 11.12 -20.31
CA SER A 34 -1.74 9.87 -20.48
C SER A 34 -1.43 8.84 -19.39
N GLN A 35 -0.15 8.63 -19.06
CA GLN A 35 0.27 7.68 -18.03
C GLN A 35 -0.28 8.04 -16.64
N TYR A 36 -0.31 9.33 -16.29
CA TYR A 36 -0.88 9.79 -15.03
C TYR A 36 -2.40 9.65 -14.99
N GLY A 37 -3.08 9.93 -16.11
CA GLY A 37 -4.51 9.69 -16.25
C GLY A 37 -4.87 8.21 -16.10
N MET A 38 -4.08 7.31 -16.69
CA MET A 38 -4.25 5.86 -16.54
C MET A 38 -4.04 5.41 -15.09
N ALA A 39 -2.97 5.88 -14.44
CA ALA A 39 -2.64 5.56 -13.06
C ALA A 39 -3.70 6.06 -12.06
N LEU A 40 -4.23 7.27 -12.26
CA LEU A 40 -5.12 7.89 -11.28
C LEU A 40 -6.60 7.60 -11.56
N LEU A 41 -7.04 7.64 -12.82
CA LEU A 41 -8.45 7.61 -13.20
C LEU A 41 -8.93 6.26 -13.73
N GLN A 42 -8.04 5.45 -14.29
CA GLN A 42 -8.42 4.20 -14.98
C GLN A 42 -7.98 2.93 -14.24
N SER A 43 -7.13 3.05 -13.21
CA SER A 43 -6.65 1.89 -12.44
C SER A 43 -7.07 1.99 -10.96
N PRO A 44 -8.26 1.44 -10.59
CA PRO A 44 -8.68 1.30 -9.19
C PRO A 44 -7.66 0.56 -8.34
N GLU A 45 -6.91 -0.33 -8.98
CA GLU A 45 -5.80 -1.11 -8.43
C GLU A 45 -4.69 -0.25 -7.83
N PHE A 46 -4.25 0.78 -8.55
CA PHE A 46 -3.21 1.69 -8.09
C PHE A 46 -3.66 2.44 -6.83
N ILE A 47 -4.86 3.02 -6.89
CA ILE A 47 -5.45 3.81 -5.79
C ILE A 47 -5.68 2.95 -4.54
N ARG A 48 -6.21 1.74 -4.68
CA ARG A 48 -6.39 0.82 -3.54
C ARG A 48 -5.04 0.45 -2.91
N GLY A 49 -4.05 0.10 -3.72
CA GLY A 49 -2.70 -0.20 -3.23
C GLY A 49 -2.09 0.98 -2.50
N PHE A 50 -2.27 2.20 -3.01
CA PHE A 50 -1.78 3.43 -2.40
C PHE A 50 -2.37 3.64 -1.00
N TRP A 51 -3.69 3.52 -0.86
CA TRP A 51 -4.35 3.66 0.45
C TRP A 51 -3.99 2.54 1.42
N ASN A 52 -3.88 1.29 0.96
CA ASN A 52 -3.39 0.19 1.80
C ASN A 52 -1.99 0.50 2.36
N SER A 53 -1.07 0.96 1.51
CA SER A 53 0.28 1.37 1.92
C SER A 53 0.27 2.49 2.96
N ILE A 54 -0.59 3.50 2.80
CA ILE A 54 -0.75 4.59 3.77
C ILE A 54 -1.27 4.02 5.10
N ILE A 55 -2.37 3.28 5.06
CA ILE A 55 -3.03 2.76 6.26
C ILE A 55 -2.06 1.88 7.05
N TYR A 56 -1.37 0.96 6.37
CA TYR A 56 -0.45 0.04 7.04
C TYR A 56 0.72 0.80 7.66
N THR A 57 1.37 1.68 6.89
CA THR A 57 2.51 2.46 7.38
C THR A 57 2.11 3.36 8.56
N VAL A 58 0.97 4.05 8.49
CA VAL A 58 0.49 4.93 9.56
C VAL A 58 0.15 4.14 10.82
N LEU A 59 -0.55 3.01 10.71
CA LEU A 59 -0.90 2.17 11.85
C LEU A 59 0.35 1.58 12.51
N ILE A 60 1.32 1.12 11.72
CA ILE A 60 2.61 0.65 12.23
C ILE A 60 3.31 1.76 13.00
N LEU A 61 3.44 2.96 12.45
CA LEU A 61 4.13 4.08 13.10
C LEU A 61 3.41 4.58 14.36
N ALA A 62 2.08 4.58 14.34
CA ALA A 62 1.25 5.01 15.47
C ALA A 62 1.50 4.15 16.73
N VAL A 63 1.81 2.85 16.55
CA VAL A 63 2.20 1.96 17.65
C VAL A 63 3.71 1.99 17.88
N ASN A 64 4.49 1.98 16.81
CA ASN A 64 5.93 1.81 16.90
C ASN A 64 6.63 2.98 17.60
N LEU A 65 6.27 4.23 17.29
CA LEU A 65 6.94 5.40 17.86
C LEU A 65 6.69 5.53 19.37
N PRO A 66 5.44 5.44 19.89
CA PRO A 66 5.21 5.50 21.33
C PRO A 66 5.85 4.34 22.09
N VAL A 67 5.77 3.11 21.56
CA VAL A 67 6.37 1.93 22.18
C VAL A 67 7.90 2.07 22.26
N SER A 68 8.52 2.54 21.17
CA SER A 68 9.96 2.78 21.13
C SER A 68 10.38 3.86 22.13
N LEU A 69 9.60 4.94 22.25
CA LEU A 69 9.88 6.05 23.15
C LEU A 69 9.76 5.62 24.62
N LEU A 70 8.73 4.86 24.96
CA LEU A 70 8.53 4.29 26.29
C LEU A 70 9.66 3.30 26.64
N THR A 71 10.05 2.45 25.70
CA THR A 71 11.14 1.49 25.90
C THR A 71 12.46 2.22 26.15
N ALA A 72 12.77 3.24 25.35
CA ALA A 72 13.98 4.04 25.50
C ALA A 72 14.00 4.79 26.83
N TYR A 73 12.88 5.39 27.23
CA TYR A 73 12.76 6.07 28.52
C TYR A 73 12.98 5.07 29.66
N GLY A 74 12.34 3.90 29.61
CA GLY A 74 12.52 2.86 30.63
C GLY A 74 13.97 2.38 30.77
N LEU A 75 14.66 2.14 29.66
CA LEU A 75 16.04 1.65 29.63
C LEU A 75 17.09 2.70 30.04
N THR A 76 16.80 3.99 29.85
CA THR A 76 17.73 5.09 30.17
C THR A 76 17.50 5.66 31.56
N ARG A 77 16.24 5.90 31.94
CA ARG A 77 15.86 6.53 33.20
C ARG A 77 16.00 5.60 34.40
N PHE A 78 15.49 4.37 34.29
CA PHE A 78 15.49 3.44 35.41
C PHE A 78 16.75 2.57 35.39
N ALA A 79 17.36 2.40 36.56
CA ALA A 79 18.45 1.46 36.78
C ALA A 79 17.90 0.01 36.83
N LEU A 80 17.29 -0.45 35.74
CA LEU A 80 16.77 -1.82 35.64
C LEU A 80 17.92 -2.81 35.74
N TRP A 81 17.79 -3.80 36.64
CA TRP A 81 18.71 -4.91 36.72
C TRP A 81 18.67 -5.67 35.38
N GLY A 82 19.79 -5.68 34.65
CA GLY A 82 19.87 -6.32 33.33
C GLY A 82 19.62 -5.41 32.13
N ARG A 83 19.49 -4.08 32.30
CA ARG A 83 19.32 -3.12 31.19
C ARG A 83 20.32 -3.29 30.04
N ARG A 84 21.57 -3.65 30.35
CA ARG A 84 22.59 -3.94 29.34
C ARG A 84 22.27 -5.20 28.55
N GLY A 85 21.83 -6.26 29.22
CA GLY A 85 21.42 -7.52 28.58
C GLY A 85 20.21 -7.33 27.67
N ILE A 86 19.21 -6.57 28.12
CA ILE A 86 18.04 -6.23 27.30
C ILE A 86 18.47 -5.45 26.05
N LEU A 87 19.30 -4.40 26.21
CA LEU A 87 19.81 -3.65 25.06
C LEU A 87 20.62 -4.53 24.09
N TRP A 88 21.47 -5.42 24.63
CA TRP A 88 22.22 -6.39 23.82
C TRP A 88 21.30 -7.33 23.04
N LEU A 89 20.22 -7.81 23.66
CA LEU A 89 19.20 -8.61 22.97
C LEU A 89 18.56 -7.81 21.83
N TYR A 90 18.19 -6.55 22.05
CA TYR A 90 17.67 -5.68 20.98
C TYR A 90 18.65 -5.53 19.82
N ILE A 91 19.96 -5.37 20.11
CA ILE A 91 21.00 -5.28 19.08
C ILE A 91 21.07 -6.58 18.28
N ILE A 92 21.10 -7.74 18.94
CA ILE A 92 21.14 -9.05 18.26
C ILE A 92 19.91 -9.24 17.37
N LEU A 93 18.72 -8.91 17.87
CA LEU A 93 17.48 -9.00 17.11
C LEU A 93 17.44 -8.04 15.91
N MET A 94 18.03 -6.84 16.04
CA MET A 94 18.13 -5.88 14.94
C MET A 94 19.14 -6.33 13.87
N LEU A 95 20.19 -7.07 14.25
CA LEU A 95 21.17 -7.61 13.30
C LEU A 95 20.64 -8.84 12.54
N MET A 96 19.59 -9.49 13.06
CA MET A 96 18.99 -10.62 12.39
C MET A 96 18.25 -10.16 11.12
N PRO A 97 18.59 -10.70 9.94
CA PRO A 97 17.91 -10.33 8.71
C PRO A 97 16.45 -10.82 8.76
N PHE A 98 15.56 -10.05 8.14
CA PHE A 98 14.14 -10.41 8.04
C PHE A 98 13.95 -11.86 7.56
N GLN A 99 14.75 -12.28 6.57
CA GLN A 99 14.71 -13.60 5.95
C GLN A 99 14.95 -14.75 6.95
N ALA A 100 15.72 -14.53 8.01
CA ALA A 100 15.95 -15.55 9.05
C ALA A 100 14.73 -15.71 9.97
N THR A 101 13.97 -14.64 10.21
CA THR A 101 12.76 -14.65 11.05
C THR A 101 11.47 -14.90 10.27
N MET A 102 11.54 -14.89 8.94
CA MET A 102 10.37 -14.93 8.07
C MET A 102 9.52 -16.20 8.28
N VAL A 103 10.16 -17.36 8.38
CA VAL A 103 9.46 -18.65 8.57
C VAL A 103 8.75 -18.69 9.93
N SER A 104 9.41 -18.24 10.99
CA SER A 104 8.82 -18.23 12.34
C SER A 104 7.67 -17.24 12.42
N GLN A 105 7.79 -16.05 11.83
CA GLN A 105 6.69 -15.08 11.73
C GLN A 105 5.49 -15.66 10.98
N TYR A 106 5.73 -16.31 9.82
CA TYR A 106 4.65 -16.93 9.05
C TYR A 106 3.91 -17.99 9.86
N LEU A 107 4.63 -18.89 10.52
CA LEU A 107 4.04 -19.94 11.35
C LEU A 107 3.25 -19.39 12.54
N ALA A 108 3.76 -18.35 13.20
CA ALA A 108 3.06 -17.67 14.30
C ALA A 108 1.75 -17.03 13.82
N LEU A 109 1.79 -16.28 12.71
CA LEU A 109 0.61 -15.67 12.12
C LEU A 109 -0.41 -16.70 11.64
N LYS A 110 0.06 -17.84 11.11
CA LYS A 110 -0.77 -18.98 10.73
C LYS A 110 -1.50 -19.56 11.93
N ALA A 111 -0.77 -19.81 13.03
CA ALA A 111 -1.34 -20.33 14.27
C ALA A 111 -2.39 -19.40 14.88
N MET A 112 -2.19 -18.08 14.73
CA MET A 112 -3.14 -17.06 15.20
C MET A 112 -4.31 -16.81 14.23
N GLY A 113 -4.34 -17.45 13.05
CA GLY A 113 -5.37 -17.22 12.04
C GLY A 113 -5.35 -15.81 11.43
N LEU A 114 -4.23 -15.10 11.53
CA LEU A 114 -4.08 -13.71 11.06
C LEU A 114 -3.61 -13.61 9.61
N LEU A 115 -3.18 -14.71 8.99
CA LEU A 115 -2.76 -14.72 7.58
C LEU A 115 -3.85 -14.19 6.67
N ASN A 116 -3.44 -13.56 5.57
CA ASN A 116 -4.33 -12.95 4.59
C ASN A 116 -5.22 -11.82 5.15
N THR A 117 -4.79 -11.16 6.24
CA THR A 117 -5.42 -9.97 6.80
C THR A 117 -4.43 -8.82 6.92
N PRO A 118 -4.87 -7.55 6.98
CA PRO A 118 -3.98 -6.40 7.21
C PRO A 118 -3.08 -6.53 8.45
N TRP A 119 -3.58 -7.19 9.49
CA TRP A 119 -2.87 -7.40 10.75
C TRP A 119 -1.63 -8.27 10.61
N ALA A 120 -1.58 -9.16 9.61
CA ALA A 120 -0.40 -9.96 9.31
C ALA A 120 0.83 -9.10 9.01
N VAL A 121 0.63 -7.92 8.43
CA VAL A 121 1.70 -6.97 8.12
C VAL A 121 1.90 -5.96 9.24
N ILE A 122 0.81 -5.47 9.85
CA ILE A 122 0.88 -4.40 10.85
C ILE A 122 1.53 -4.89 12.15
N LEU A 123 1.12 -6.07 12.65
CA LEU A 123 1.46 -6.53 13.99
C LEU A 123 2.95 -6.84 14.16
N PRO A 124 3.62 -7.57 13.24
CA PRO A 124 5.06 -7.80 13.36
C PRO A 124 5.90 -6.52 13.29
N ASN A 125 5.50 -5.57 12.44
CA ASN A 125 6.24 -4.32 12.25
C ASN A 125 5.99 -3.28 13.33
N ALA A 126 4.84 -3.33 14.02
CA ALA A 126 4.52 -2.41 15.12
C ALA A 126 5.57 -2.46 16.24
N PHE A 127 6.17 -3.64 16.47
CA PHE A 127 7.18 -3.87 17.50
C PHE A 127 8.62 -3.87 16.95
N SER A 128 9.00 -2.83 16.22
CA SER A 128 10.37 -2.69 15.69
C SER A 128 11.42 -2.51 16.79
N THR A 129 12.50 -3.29 16.70
CA THR A 129 13.68 -3.21 17.57
C THR A 129 14.55 -1.98 17.25
N PHE A 130 14.55 -1.55 15.99
CA PHE A 130 15.34 -0.42 15.51
C PHE A 130 14.97 0.89 16.22
N GLY A 131 13.66 1.16 16.36
CA GLY A 131 13.18 2.38 16.99
C GLY A 131 13.59 2.51 18.46
N ALA A 132 13.43 1.41 19.22
CA ALA A 132 13.81 1.36 20.63
C ALA A 132 15.33 1.58 20.80
N PHE A 133 16.16 0.96 19.97
CA PHE A 133 17.61 1.15 20.01
C PHE A 133 18.00 2.60 19.72
N LEU A 134 17.52 3.18 18.62
CA LEU A 134 17.88 4.53 18.18
C LEU A 134 17.49 5.59 19.22
N MET A 135 16.25 5.52 19.74
CA MET A 135 15.77 6.44 20.77
C MET A 135 16.54 6.27 22.09
N THR A 136 16.93 5.04 22.44
CA THR A 136 17.76 4.79 23.64
C THR A 136 19.12 5.47 23.51
N GLN A 137 19.76 5.39 22.34
CA GLN A 137 21.04 6.06 22.11
C GLN A 137 20.92 7.58 22.18
N TYR A 138 19.83 8.14 21.64
CA TYR A 138 19.56 9.58 21.73
C TYR A 138 19.36 10.04 23.19
N MET A 139 18.52 9.34 23.96
CA MET A 139 18.23 9.69 25.36
C MET A 139 19.42 9.52 26.29
N ARG A 140 20.41 8.67 25.94
CA ARG A 140 21.67 8.56 26.69
C ARG A 140 22.53 9.82 26.63
N GLY A 141 22.33 10.65 25.61
CA GLY A 141 23.01 11.95 25.50
C GLY A 141 22.40 13.04 26.38
N PHE A 142 21.34 12.75 27.15
CA PHE A 142 20.71 13.75 27.99
C PHE A 142 21.48 13.94 29.29
N ASP A 143 21.67 15.20 29.69
CA ASP A 143 22.24 15.53 30.99
C ASP A 143 21.29 15.09 32.11
N HIS A 144 21.81 14.30 33.06
CA HIS A 144 21.02 13.81 34.19
C HIS A 144 20.44 14.94 35.05
N SER A 145 21.08 16.11 35.07
CA SER A 145 20.60 17.31 35.77
C SER A 145 19.21 17.78 35.32
N LEU A 146 18.83 17.52 34.06
CA LEU A 146 17.50 17.86 33.55
C LEU A 146 16.41 17.04 34.27
N TYR A 147 16.70 15.77 34.55
CA TYR A 147 15.79 14.90 35.29
C TYR A 147 15.74 15.28 36.77
N ASP A 148 16.88 15.62 37.38
CA ASP A 148 16.95 16.01 38.79
C ASP A 148 16.20 17.32 39.04
N ALA A 149 16.34 18.32 38.16
CA ALA A 149 15.60 19.58 38.23
C ALA A 149 14.08 19.34 38.16
N ALA A 150 13.65 18.48 37.23
CA ALA A 150 12.25 18.10 37.07
C ALA A 150 11.67 17.38 38.31
N GLN A 151 12.48 16.61 39.03
CA GLN A 151 12.07 15.98 40.28
C GLN A 151 11.98 16.99 41.43
N ILE A 152 12.89 17.97 41.50
CA ILE A 152 12.84 19.06 42.47
C ILE A 152 11.55 19.89 42.29
N ASP A 153 11.11 20.09 41.05
CA ASP A 153 9.84 20.74 40.71
C ASP A 153 8.59 19.88 41.01
N GLY A 154 8.77 18.67 41.58
CA GLY A 154 7.68 17.79 41.98
C GLY A 154 6.92 17.14 40.83
N MET A 155 7.50 17.08 39.61
CA MET A 155 6.84 16.43 38.49
C MET A 155 6.78 14.92 38.68
N SER A 156 5.59 14.34 38.49
CA SER A 156 5.43 12.89 38.42
C SER A 156 6.16 12.31 37.20
N GLU A 157 6.60 11.05 37.25
CA GLU A 157 7.36 10.43 36.15
C GLU A 157 6.54 10.39 34.84
N TRP A 158 5.21 10.20 34.89
CA TRP A 158 4.36 10.30 33.70
C TRP A 158 4.28 11.73 33.14
N SER A 159 4.19 12.74 34.03
CA SER A 159 4.23 14.15 33.62
C SER A 159 5.59 14.51 33.02
N MET A 160 6.68 14.03 33.61
CA MET A 160 8.04 14.19 33.08
C MET A 160 8.16 13.55 31.69
N PHE A 161 7.66 12.33 31.50
CA PHE A 161 7.65 11.68 30.20
C PHE A 161 6.90 12.50 29.13
N CYS A 162 5.67 12.93 29.41
CA CYS A 162 4.84 13.64 28.43
C CYS A 162 5.28 15.10 28.20
N ARG A 163 5.67 15.83 29.26
CA ARG A 163 5.92 17.28 29.20
C ARG A 163 7.39 17.67 29.06
N LEU A 164 8.32 16.80 29.42
CA LEU A 164 9.76 17.06 29.33
C LEU A 164 10.41 16.17 28.27
N VAL A 165 10.31 14.85 28.40
CA VAL A 165 11.04 13.91 27.54
C VAL A 165 10.51 13.93 26.11
N THR A 166 9.19 13.83 25.92
CA THR A 166 8.56 13.82 24.59
C THR A 166 8.92 15.04 23.74
N PRO A 167 8.81 16.30 24.21
CA PRO A 167 9.19 17.46 23.39
C PRO A 167 10.70 17.56 23.14
N VAL A 168 11.56 17.16 24.09
CA VAL A 168 13.02 17.14 23.89
C VAL A 168 13.43 16.07 22.88
N CYS A 169 12.73 14.93 22.86
CA CYS A 169 12.90 13.86 21.88
C CYS A 169 12.22 14.13 20.53
N LYS A 170 11.53 15.27 20.34
CA LYS A 170 10.83 15.56 19.09
C LYS A 170 11.70 15.38 17.84
N PRO A 171 12.98 15.83 17.79
CA PRO A 171 13.82 15.65 16.60
C PRO A 171 14.10 14.18 16.27
N ILE A 172 14.34 13.34 17.29
CA ILE A 172 14.58 11.91 17.05
C ILE A 172 13.27 11.16 16.74
N ILE A 173 12.14 11.57 17.32
CA ILE A 173 10.82 11.01 17.02
C ILE A 173 10.46 11.26 15.54
N THR A 174 10.68 12.47 15.03
CA THR A 174 10.40 12.81 13.63
C THR A 174 11.39 12.14 12.68
N ALA A 175 12.68 12.10 13.04
CA ALA A 175 13.71 11.40 12.26
C ALA A 175 13.41 9.90 12.13
N LEU A 176 13.12 9.22 13.25
CA LEU A 176 12.73 7.81 13.26
C LEU A 176 11.42 7.60 12.50
N GLY A 177 10.44 8.49 12.68
CA GLY A 177 9.16 8.41 12.00
C GLY A 177 9.31 8.40 10.48
N VAL A 178 10.14 9.28 9.92
CA VAL A 178 10.40 9.32 8.48
C VAL A 178 11.23 8.12 8.01
N LEU A 179 12.25 7.72 8.75
CA LEU A 179 13.09 6.59 8.37
C LEU A 179 12.28 5.28 8.35
N SER A 180 11.48 5.05 9.38
CA SER A 180 10.55 3.93 9.47
C SER A 180 9.43 4.03 8.42
N PHE A 181 8.93 5.24 8.13
CA PHE A 181 7.94 5.44 7.05
C PHE A 181 8.49 4.93 5.72
N VAL A 182 9.69 5.37 5.32
CA VAL A 182 10.31 4.97 4.05
C VAL A 182 10.49 3.46 3.98
N ASN A 183 10.87 2.84 5.09
CA ASN A 183 11.05 1.39 5.19
C ASN A 183 9.74 0.64 4.94
N TYR A 184 8.68 0.94 5.71
CA TYR A 184 7.40 0.24 5.60
C TYR A 184 6.64 0.58 4.31
N TRP A 185 6.76 1.82 3.84
CA TRP A 185 6.20 2.27 2.56
C TRP A 185 6.74 1.45 1.38
N SER A 186 8.01 1.07 1.45
CA SER A 186 8.74 0.39 0.37
C SER A 186 8.86 -1.12 0.56
N THR A 187 8.22 -1.69 1.59
CA THR A 187 8.34 -3.11 1.88
C THR A 187 7.54 -3.94 0.87
N VAL A 188 8.23 -4.86 0.20
CA VAL A 188 7.63 -5.80 -0.79
C VAL A 188 7.61 -7.22 -0.26
N GLU A 189 8.72 -7.68 0.30
CA GLU A 189 8.93 -9.11 0.63
C GLU A 189 7.95 -9.64 1.68
N GLN A 190 7.70 -8.88 2.75
CA GLN A 190 6.85 -9.36 3.84
C GLN A 190 5.36 -9.41 3.44
N PRO A 191 4.74 -8.37 2.86
CA PRO A 191 3.34 -8.43 2.46
C PRO A 191 3.07 -9.44 1.35
N SER A 192 4.01 -9.67 0.42
CA SER A 192 3.82 -10.65 -0.66
C SER A 192 3.77 -12.10 -0.17
N LEU A 193 4.30 -12.38 1.02
CA LEU A 193 4.27 -13.71 1.64
C LEU A 193 3.08 -13.91 2.58
N PHE A 194 2.62 -12.84 3.22
CA PHE A 194 1.58 -12.92 4.25
C PHE A 194 0.17 -12.64 3.72
N LEU A 195 0.08 -12.01 2.54
CA LEU A 195 -1.17 -11.67 1.87
C LEU A 195 -1.25 -12.43 0.54
N ASP A 196 -2.21 -13.34 0.44
CA ASP A 196 -2.62 -13.90 -0.85
C ASP A 196 -3.56 -12.93 -1.59
N ASN A 197 -4.18 -12.04 -0.81
CA ASN A 197 -5.22 -11.18 -1.29
C ASN A 197 -4.72 -9.97 -2.10
N ALA A 198 -4.86 -10.00 -3.43
CA ALA A 198 -4.57 -8.89 -4.36
C ALA A 198 -5.22 -7.55 -3.99
N THR A 199 -6.40 -7.52 -3.35
CA THR A 199 -7.04 -6.26 -2.90
C THR A 199 -6.43 -5.68 -1.63
N LEU A 200 -5.77 -6.51 -0.80
CA LEU A 200 -5.07 -6.10 0.42
C LEU A 200 -3.61 -5.73 0.15
N MET A 201 -3.08 -6.08 -1.02
CA MET A 201 -1.68 -5.82 -1.34
C MET A 201 -1.36 -4.31 -1.30
N PRO A 202 -0.25 -3.92 -0.65
CA PRO A 202 0.25 -2.55 -0.67
C PRO A 202 0.81 -2.20 -2.05
N LEU A 203 0.90 -0.90 -2.35
CA LEU A 203 1.32 -0.39 -3.65
C LEU A 203 2.71 -0.90 -4.07
N ALA A 204 3.66 -0.97 -3.13
CA ALA A 204 5.03 -1.44 -3.42
C ALA A 204 5.04 -2.86 -4.02
N VAL A 205 4.22 -3.77 -3.50
CA VAL A 205 4.08 -5.14 -4.02
C VAL A 205 3.46 -5.12 -5.42
N ARG A 206 2.41 -4.34 -5.61
CA ARG A 206 1.73 -4.25 -6.91
C ARG A 206 2.63 -3.67 -8.00
N LEU A 207 3.46 -2.67 -7.67
CA LEU A 207 4.44 -2.09 -8.59
C LEU A 207 5.55 -3.07 -8.96
N ASN A 208 5.87 -4.02 -8.07
CA ASN A 208 6.84 -5.08 -8.36
C ASN A 208 6.25 -6.16 -9.30
N GLY A 209 4.92 -6.36 -9.27
CA GLY A 209 4.20 -7.25 -10.17
C GLY A 209 4.28 -6.81 -11.64
N ARG A 210 5.13 -7.49 -12.42
CA ARG A 210 5.57 -7.07 -13.77
C ARG A 210 4.46 -6.86 -14.83
N MET A 211 3.21 -7.27 -14.60
CA MET A 211 2.14 -7.15 -15.61
C MET A 211 1.10 -6.06 -15.32
N THR A 212 0.89 -5.68 -14.06
CA THR A 212 -0.28 -4.86 -13.68
C THR A 212 -0.24 -3.42 -14.21
N PHE A 213 0.96 -2.85 -14.33
CA PHE A 213 1.14 -1.45 -14.71
C PHE A 213 1.99 -1.28 -15.99
N SER A 214 2.04 -2.32 -16.83
CA SER A 214 2.79 -2.26 -18.09
C SER A 214 2.29 -1.09 -18.95
N GLY A 215 3.19 -0.19 -19.33
CA GLY A 215 2.90 1.02 -20.12
C GLY A 215 2.78 2.33 -19.33
N PHE A 216 2.54 2.30 -18.01
CA PHE A 216 2.45 3.51 -17.16
C PHE A 216 3.15 3.37 -15.79
N ALA A 217 3.97 2.33 -15.63
CA ALA A 217 4.73 2.05 -14.41
C ALA A 217 5.65 3.21 -13.97
N PHE A 218 6.23 3.97 -14.91
CA PHE A 218 7.06 5.12 -14.58
C PHE A 218 6.28 6.22 -13.88
N ALA A 219 5.07 6.56 -14.36
CA ALA A 219 4.19 7.53 -13.69
C ALA A 219 3.76 7.04 -12.29
N CYS A 220 3.43 5.76 -12.15
CA CYS A 220 3.14 5.16 -10.86
C CYS A 220 4.32 5.25 -9.88
N GLY A 221 5.55 5.01 -10.35
CA GLY A 221 6.77 5.15 -9.55
C GLY A 221 7.02 6.60 -9.11
N VAL A 222 6.78 7.58 -9.99
CA VAL A 222 6.84 9.00 -9.63
C VAL A 222 5.85 9.29 -8.51
N LEU A 223 4.57 8.94 -8.68
CA LEU A 223 3.52 9.15 -7.67
C LEU A 223 3.84 8.47 -6.34
N PHE A 224 4.39 7.25 -6.38
CA PHE A 224 4.83 6.51 -5.20
C PHE A 224 5.96 7.22 -4.43
N SER A 225 6.87 7.90 -5.13
CA SER A 225 8.03 8.60 -4.55
C SER A 225 7.72 9.98 -3.96
N VAL A 226 6.60 10.61 -4.34
CA VAL A 226 6.24 11.97 -3.90
C VAL A 226 6.10 12.06 -2.38
N LEU A 227 5.39 11.12 -1.76
CA LEU A 227 5.09 11.18 -0.33
C LEU A 227 6.34 11.00 0.55
N PRO A 228 7.19 9.97 0.35
CA PRO A 228 8.50 9.88 1.01
C PRO A 228 9.37 11.14 0.86
N LEU A 229 9.40 11.73 -0.34
CA LEU A 229 10.22 12.90 -0.64
C LEU A 229 9.74 14.14 0.12
N LEU A 230 8.42 14.36 0.19
CA LEU A 230 7.84 15.45 0.96
C LEU A 230 8.10 15.29 2.46
N LEU A 231 7.99 14.07 2.99
CA LEU A 231 8.32 13.76 4.39
C LEU A 231 9.80 13.98 4.69
N TYR A 232 10.70 13.62 3.76
CA TYR A 232 12.11 13.90 3.89
C TYR A 232 12.41 15.41 3.92
N ILE A 233 11.81 16.20 3.02
CA ILE A 233 12.00 17.67 3.00
C ILE A 233 11.54 18.30 4.31
N TYR A 234 10.41 17.82 4.87
CA TYR A 234 9.86 18.23 6.15
C TYR A 234 10.81 17.90 7.32
N SER A 235 11.30 16.67 7.40
CA SER A 235 12.11 16.22 8.55
C SER A 235 13.60 16.45 8.40
N TYR A 236 14.07 17.06 7.31
CA TYR A 236 15.50 17.21 7.03
C TYR A 236 16.31 17.82 8.18
N ASN A 237 15.82 18.87 8.83
CA ASN A 237 16.53 19.51 9.95
C ASN A 237 16.55 18.60 11.18
N ASP A 238 15.43 17.93 11.43
CA ASP A 238 15.30 17.00 12.56
C ASP A 238 16.14 15.73 12.35
N LEU A 239 16.25 15.25 11.11
CA LEU A 239 17.14 14.16 10.70
C LEU A 239 18.60 14.53 10.95
N GLN A 240 19.00 15.75 10.58
CA GLN A 240 20.36 16.23 10.86
C GLN A 240 20.63 16.35 12.36
N GLY A 241 19.68 16.87 13.14
CA GLY A 241 19.81 16.97 14.60
C GLY A 241 19.82 15.60 15.29
N GLY A 242 18.88 14.72 14.91
CA GLY A 242 18.73 13.39 15.49
C GLY A 242 19.90 12.46 15.20
N ILE A 243 20.35 12.39 13.95
CA ILE A 243 21.49 11.55 13.54
C ILE A 243 22.82 12.19 13.98
N GLY A 244 22.93 13.51 13.90
CA GLY A 244 24.14 14.25 14.29
C GLY A 244 24.47 14.13 15.78
N LEU A 245 23.45 14.09 16.65
CA LEU A 245 23.63 13.88 18.10
C LEU A 245 24.06 12.45 18.43
N THR A 246 23.59 11.43 17.71
CA THR A 246 24.07 10.04 17.89
C THR A 246 25.49 9.80 17.40
N ALA A 247 26.01 10.64 16.50
CA ALA A 247 27.36 10.51 15.93
C ALA A 247 28.44 11.29 16.71
N GLY A 248 28.11 11.89 17.86
CA GLY A 248 29.07 12.61 18.71
C GLY A 248 29.51 13.99 18.20
N THR A 249 28.96 14.46 17.08
CA THR A 249 29.20 15.81 16.57
C THR A 249 28.14 16.75 17.12
N GLY A 250 28.41 17.33 18.29
CA GLY A 250 27.58 18.38 18.87
C GLY A 250 27.41 19.53 17.88
N THR A 251 26.23 19.63 17.28
CA THR A 251 25.90 20.76 16.39
C THR A 251 24.65 21.43 16.93
N GLN A 252 24.79 22.72 17.21
CA GLN A 252 23.76 23.60 17.77
C GLN A 252 22.50 23.63 16.89
N ALA A 253 21.36 23.89 17.54
CA ALA A 253 20.05 24.06 16.90
C ALA A 253 20.13 25.04 15.70
N LEU A 254 19.73 24.54 14.52
CA LEU A 254 19.79 25.28 13.26
C LEU A 254 18.70 26.38 13.17
N PRO A 255 18.95 27.47 12.42
CA PRO A 255 18.17 28.72 12.48
C PRO A 255 16.75 28.63 11.90
N LYS A 256 15.93 29.64 12.23
CA LYS A 256 14.48 29.81 11.92
C LYS A 256 14.08 29.64 10.44
N GLU A 257 15.02 29.65 9.50
CA GLU A 257 14.77 29.48 8.06
C GLU A 257 14.18 28.10 7.71
N GLY A 258 14.52 27.08 8.51
CA GLY A 258 13.98 25.73 8.39
C GLY A 258 12.47 25.60 8.63
N GLN A 259 11.89 26.50 9.43
CA GLN A 259 10.49 26.42 9.84
C GLN A 259 9.51 26.78 8.71
N LYS A 260 9.90 27.72 7.83
CA LYS A 260 9.12 28.08 6.62
C LYS A 260 9.09 26.91 5.62
N ARG A 261 10.21 26.21 5.45
CA ARG A 261 10.34 25.03 4.59
C ARG A 261 9.49 23.85 5.08
N GLN A 262 9.47 23.63 6.40
CA GLN A 262 8.59 22.63 7.04
C GLN A 262 7.11 22.90 6.79
N SER A 263 6.64 24.15 7.00
CA SER A 263 5.22 24.48 6.81
C SER A 263 4.76 24.26 5.36
N TRP A 264 5.60 24.62 4.38
CA TRP A 264 5.30 24.38 2.97
C TRP A 264 5.23 22.88 2.65
N ALA A 265 6.18 22.07 3.13
CA ALA A 265 6.20 20.63 2.86
C ALA A 265 4.96 19.92 3.42
N VAL A 266 4.49 20.30 4.61
CA VAL A 266 3.23 19.78 5.19
C VAL A 266 2.03 20.16 4.32
N LYS A 267 1.95 21.41 3.87
CA LYS A 267 0.88 21.86 2.97
C LYS A 267 0.92 21.12 1.63
N ALA A 268 2.10 20.87 1.09
CA ALA A 268 2.29 20.11 -0.15
C ALA A 268 1.89 18.64 0.02
N ALA A 269 2.24 18.00 1.13
CA ALA A 269 1.85 16.62 1.43
C ALA A 269 0.33 16.50 1.65
N ALA A 270 -0.25 17.43 2.40
CA ALA A 270 -1.71 17.51 2.57
C ALA A 270 -2.41 17.74 1.21
N GLY A 271 -1.89 18.66 0.40
CA GLY A 271 -2.38 18.90 -0.97
C GLY A 271 -2.33 17.64 -1.82
N PHE A 272 -1.20 16.94 -1.85
CA PHE A 272 -1.05 15.68 -2.58
C PHE A 272 -2.05 14.61 -2.10
N LEU A 273 -2.23 14.44 -0.79
CA LEU A 273 -3.22 13.50 -0.24
C LEU A 273 -4.66 13.89 -0.58
N THR A 274 -5.00 15.18 -0.55
CA THR A 274 -6.33 15.65 -0.95
C THR A 274 -6.59 15.43 -2.43
N ILE A 275 -5.58 15.61 -3.30
CA ILE A 275 -5.67 15.31 -4.73
C ILE A 275 -5.86 13.81 -4.93
N MET A 276 -5.08 12.96 -4.24
CA MET A 276 -5.26 11.51 -4.30
C MET A 276 -6.65 11.08 -3.84
N LEU A 277 -7.19 11.70 -2.78
CA LEU A 277 -8.55 11.43 -2.31
C LEU A 277 -9.60 11.86 -3.35
N ALA A 278 -9.45 13.05 -3.94
CA ALA A 278 -10.35 13.53 -4.98
C ALA A 278 -10.31 12.61 -6.21
N CYS A 279 -9.12 12.21 -6.67
CA CYS A 279 -8.95 11.21 -7.73
C CYS A 279 -9.62 9.88 -7.34
N THR A 280 -9.49 9.43 -6.09
CA THR A 280 -10.15 8.20 -5.61
C THR A 280 -11.67 8.27 -5.79
N LEU A 281 -12.29 9.39 -5.42
CA LEU A 281 -13.74 9.59 -5.57
C LEU A 281 -14.17 9.63 -7.04
N ILE A 282 -13.37 10.29 -7.89
CA ILE A 282 -13.63 10.37 -9.33
C ILE A 282 -13.50 8.99 -9.96
N THR A 283 -12.44 8.25 -9.68
CA THR A 283 -12.18 6.89 -10.19
C THR A 283 -13.26 5.92 -9.73
N GLY A 284 -13.73 6.02 -8.50
CA GLY A 284 -14.86 5.23 -8.02
C GLY A 284 -16.14 5.46 -8.85
N LYS A 285 -16.45 6.72 -9.17
CA LYS A 285 -17.60 7.06 -10.01
C LYS A 285 -17.40 6.66 -11.47
N VAL A 286 -16.22 6.87 -12.04
CA VAL A 286 -15.91 6.52 -13.43
C VAL A 286 -15.92 5.02 -13.62
N SER A 287 -15.31 4.26 -12.71
CA SER A 287 -15.30 2.80 -12.75
C SER A 287 -16.72 2.23 -12.58
N TYR A 288 -17.56 2.82 -11.71
CA TYR A 288 -18.98 2.50 -11.59
C TYR A 288 -19.74 2.68 -12.92
N MET A 289 -19.51 3.80 -13.61
CA MET A 289 -20.13 4.11 -14.90
C MET A 289 -19.58 3.25 -16.05
N MET A 290 -18.33 2.79 -15.94
CA MET A 290 -17.66 1.90 -16.87
C MET A 290 -17.77 0.42 -16.46
N THR A 291 -18.73 0.02 -15.63
CA THR A 291 -19.01 -1.42 -15.40
C THR A 291 -20.19 -1.80 -16.31
N PRO A 292 -20.09 -2.83 -17.16
CA PRO A 292 -21.20 -3.21 -18.02
C PRO A 292 -22.37 -3.67 -17.15
N GLN A 293 -23.55 -3.08 -17.38
CA GLN A 293 -24.79 -3.67 -16.88
C GLN A 293 -25.20 -4.77 -17.84
N VAL A 294 -25.33 -5.99 -17.31
CA VAL A 294 -25.73 -7.15 -18.10
C VAL A 294 -27.01 -7.77 -17.56
N SER A 295 -27.89 -8.15 -18.49
CA SER A 295 -29.00 -9.05 -18.18
C SER A 295 -28.56 -10.50 -18.42
N VAL A 296 -28.96 -11.38 -17.52
CA VAL A 296 -28.49 -12.77 -17.48
C VAL A 296 -29.68 -13.71 -17.47
N TRP A 297 -29.52 -14.85 -18.14
CA TRP A 297 -30.52 -15.90 -18.25
C TRP A 297 -30.02 -17.21 -17.65
N THR A 298 -30.87 -17.83 -16.83
CA THR A 298 -30.56 -19.08 -16.13
C THR A 298 -31.22 -20.26 -16.85
N LEU A 299 -30.48 -21.36 -16.93
CA LEU A 299 -30.74 -22.55 -17.75
C LEU A 299 -31.94 -23.43 -17.32
N GLU A 300 -32.91 -22.90 -16.59
CA GLU A 300 -33.97 -23.69 -15.94
C GLU A 300 -35.30 -23.75 -16.70
N ARG A 301 -35.41 -23.14 -17.89
CA ARG A 301 -36.62 -23.22 -18.72
C ARG A 301 -36.32 -23.81 -20.10
N LYS A 302 -36.72 -25.07 -20.33
CA LYS A 302 -36.79 -25.62 -21.69
C LYS A 302 -37.88 -24.88 -22.47
N ALA A 303 -37.51 -24.34 -23.64
CA ALA A 303 -38.51 -23.79 -24.55
C ALA A 303 -39.46 -24.91 -25.00
N PRO A 304 -40.78 -24.67 -25.04
CA PRO A 304 -41.77 -25.70 -25.41
C PRO A 304 -41.60 -26.23 -26.84
N VAL A 305 -40.87 -25.50 -27.70
CA VAL A 305 -40.68 -25.81 -29.12
C VAL A 305 -39.40 -26.62 -29.40
N LEU A 306 -38.40 -26.56 -28.50
CA LEU A 306 -37.07 -27.18 -28.69
C LEU A 306 -36.75 -28.17 -27.56
N SER A 307 -37.73 -28.94 -27.09
CA SER A 307 -37.59 -29.83 -25.93
C SER A 307 -36.60 -30.99 -26.11
N GLU A 308 -36.29 -31.34 -27.36
CA GLU A 308 -35.36 -32.41 -27.75
C GLU A 308 -33.88 -32.05 -27.51
N TYR A 309 -33.58 -30.75 -27.44
CA TYR A 309 -32.22 -30.26 -27.22
C TYR A 309 -31.92 -30.08 -25.73
N LYS A 310 -30.69 -30.41 -25.32
CA LYS A 310 -30.27 -30.34 -23.91
C LYS A 310 -30.08 -28.91 -23.40
N CYS A 311 -29.61 -28.00 -24.25
CA CYS A 311 -29.33 -26.62 -23.90
C CYS A 311 -30.02 -25.69 -24.90
N VAL A 312 -30.97 -24.90 -24.41
CA VAL A 312 -31.72 -23.93 -25.19
C VAL A 312 -31.59 -22.59 -24.49
N VAL A 313 -31.22 -21.55 -25.24
CA VAL A 313 -31.06 -20.18 -24.73
C VAL A 313 -31.82 -19.20 -25.63
N PRO A 314 -32.26 -18.03 -25.14
CA PRO A 314 -32.75 -16.98 -26.01
C PRO A 314 -31.72 -16.63 -27.09
N GLN A 315 -32.19 -16.37 -28.31
CA GLN A 315 -31.32 -16.06 -29.46
C GLN A 315 -30.40 -14.85 -29.18
N GLU A 316 -30.85 -13.91 -28.36
CA GLU A 316 -30.09 -12.71 -27.96
C GLU A 316 -28.80 -13.03 -27.19
N CYS A 317 -28.74 -14.17 -26.51
CA CYS A 317 -27.58 -14.58 -25.72
C CYS A 317 -26.47 -15.22 -26.58
N VAL A 318 -26.70 -15.40 -27.88
CA VAL A 318 -25.75 -16.00 -28.82
C VAL A 318 -25.30 -14.97 -29.86
N ARG A 319 -23.99 -14.75 -29.97
CA ARG A 319 -23.38 -13.83 -30.95
C ARG A 319 -22.52 -14.61 -31.95
N GLY A 320 -23.15 -15.11 -33.02
CA GLY A 320 -22.48 -15.97 -34.00
C GLY A 320 -22.12 -17.33 -33.39
N SER A 321 -20.84 -17.72 -33.44
CA SER A 321 -20.34 -18.98 -32.85
C SER A 321 -19.85 -18.85 -31.39
N ARG A 322 -20.21 -17.75 -30.71
CA ARG A 322 -19.80 -17.48 -29.33
C ARG A 322 -20.98 -17.11 -28.45
N ALA A 323 -20.96 -17.61 -27.22
CA ALA A 323 -21.86 -17.18 -26.15
C ALA A 323 -21.03 -16.67 -24.97
N PHE A 324 -21.54 -15.67 -24.27
CA PHE A 324 -20.90 -15.14 -23.06
C PHE A 324 -21.62 -15.70 -21.84
N ALA A 325 -20.86 -16.26 -20.89
CA ALA A 325 -21.37 -16.76 -19.64
C ALA A 325 -20.71 -16.05 -18.48
N VAL A 326 -21.42 -15.92 -17.36
CA VAL A 326 -20.91 -15.28 -16.16
C VAL A 326 -20.59 -16.33 -15.10
N MET A 327 -19.44 -16.19 -14.45
CA MET A 327 -19.02 -17.03 -13.31
C MET A 327 -18.51 -16.15 -12.16
N PRO A 328 -18.54 -16.61 -10.90
CA PRO A 328 -17.90 -15.88 -9.80
C PRO A 328 -16.40 -15.69 -10.08
N TYR A 329 -15.89 -14.49 -9.81
CA TYR A 329 -14.48 -14.17 -9.97
C TYR A 329 -13.67 -14.98 -8.96
N ALA A 330 -12.57 -15.58 -9.40
CA ALA A 330 -11.78 -16.53 -8.59
C ALA A 330 -11.28 -15.93 -7.27
N TYR A 331 -11.13 -14.62 -7.25
CA TYR A 331 -10.47 -13.86 -6.20
C TYR A 331 -11.45 -13.04 -5.33
N ASP A 332 -12.66 -12.74 -5.84
CA ASP A 332 -13.73 -12.06 -5.12
C ASP A 332 -15.09 -12.66 -5.51
N ARG A 333 -15.69 -13.42 -4.58
CA ARG A 333 -16.98 -14.08 -4.83
C ARG A 333 -18.16 -13.12 -4.94
N SER A 334 -17.99 -11.84 -4.57
CA SER A 334 -19.01 -10.82 -4.76
C SER A 334 -19.03 -10.24 -6.19
N LEU A 335 -17.95 -10.47 -6.95
CA LEU A 335 -17.81 -10.02 -8.32
C LEU A 335 -18.00 -11.18 -9.28
N TRP A 336 -18.70 -10.91 -10.37
CA TRP A 336 -18.95 -11.86 -11.43
C TRP A 336 -18.13 -11.46 -12.65
N GLN A 337 -17.49 -12.44 -13.29
CA GLN A 337 -16.66 -12.25 -14.49
C GLN A 337 -17.27 -12.93 -15.70
N ILE A 338 -17.06 -12.33 -16.87
CA ILE A 338 -17.50 -12.92 -18.13
C ILE A 338 -16.45 -13.84 -18.72
N ILE A 339 -16.90 -15.01 -19.18
CA ILE A 339 -16.14 -15.95 -20.01
C ILE A 339 -16.76 -16.00 -21.39
N ALA A 340 -15.91 -16.08 -22.42
CA ALA A 340 -16.36 -16.48 -23.75
C ALA A 340 -16.38 -18.01 -23.84
N LEU A 341 -17.52 -18.55 -24.26
CA LEU A 341 -17.69 -19.96 -24.61
C LEU A 341 -17.81 -20.06 -26.12
N ASP A 342 -17.04 -20.95 -26.74
CA ASP A 342 -17.24 -21.31 -28.14
C ASP A 342 -18.40 -22.31 -28.21
N VAL A 343 -19.45 -21.95 -28.94
CA VAL A 343 -20.70 -22.73 -28.99
C VAL A 343 -21.17 -22.85 -30.43
N ARG A 344 -21.66 -24.03 -30.80
CA ARG A 344 -22.29 -24.28 -32.10
C ARG A 344 -23.81 -24.17 -31.96
N VAL A 345 -24.43 -23.39 -32.83
CA VAL A 345 -25.90 -23.32 -32.93
C VAL A 345 -26.38 -24.47 -33.80
N GLU A 346 -27.25 -25.32 -33.28
CA GLU A 346 -27.83 -26.46 -34.02
C GLU A 346 -29.15 -26.09 -34.71
N GLN A 347 -30.02 -25.36 -34.01
CA GLN A 347 -31.32 -24.95 -34.55
C GLN A 347 -31.79 -23.63 -33.91
N MET A 348 -32.51 -22.80 -34.67
CA MET A 348 -33.15 -21.57 -34.16
C MET A 348 -34.64 -21.58 -34.50
N GLN A 349 -35.50 -21.37 -33.51
CA GLN A 349 -36.96 -21.34 -33.67
C GLN A 349 -37.62 -20.50 -32.57
N ASP A 350 -38.61 -19.68 -32.93
CA ASP A 350 -39.42 -18.83 -32.02
C ASP A 350 -38.60 -17.99 -31.02
N GLY A 351 -37.50 -17.40 -31.46
CA GLY A 351 -36.64 -16.55 -30.63
C GLY A 351 -35.71 -17.31 -29.68
N PHE A 352 -35.66 -18.65 -29.77
CA PHE A 352 -34.74 -19.51 -29.02
C PHE A 352 -33.73 -20.18 -29.96
N ALA A 353 -32.52 -20.40 -29.43
CA ALA A 353 -31.44 -21.11 -30.10
C ALA A 353 -31.03 -22.34 -29.29
N ALA A 354 -31.01 -23.51 -29.94
CA ALA A 354 -30.42 -24.73 -29.41
C ALA A 354 -28.91 -24.69 -29.64
N ILE A 355 -28.13 -24.89 -28.56
CA ILE A 355 -26.68 -24.73 -28.59
C ILE A 355 -25.94 -25.94 -28.02
N THR A 356 -24.80 -26.26 -28.62
CA THR A 356 -23.95 -27.39 -28.21
C THR A 356 -22.48 -26.95 -28.08
N GLY A 357 -21.83 -27.33 -26.99
CA GLY A 357 -20.44 -26.99 -26.69
C GLY A 357 -20.00 -27.44 -25.30
N ALA A 358 -18.77 -27.09 -24.91
CA ALA A 358 -18.24 -27.33 -23.56
C ALA A 358 -18.83 -26.30 -22.58
N ILE A 359 -20.07 -26.52 -22.14
CA ILE A 359 -20.81 -25.60 -21.28
C ILE A 359 -20.65 -26.03 -19.81
N PRO A 360 -20.11 -25.17 -18.92
CA PRO A 360 -20.02 -25.44 -17.50
C PRO A 360 -21.42 -25.60 -16.85
N SER A 361 -21.54 -26.48 -15.86
CA SER A 361 -22.82 -26.75 -15.18
C SER A 361 -23.39 -25.56 -14.37
N GLN A 362 -22.61 -24.52 -14.12
CA GLN A 362 -23.01 -23.31 -13.39
C GLN A 362 -23.07 -22.05 -14.28
N ALA A 363 -23.05 -22.23 -15.61
CA ALA A 363 -23.02 -21.10 -16.53
C ALA A 363 -24.37 -20.35 -16.56
N VAL A 364 -24.34 -19.04 -16.32
CA VAL A 364 -25.47 -18.13 -16.54
C VAL A 364 -25.17 -17.30 -17.79
N PHE A 365 -26.04 -17.33 -18.79
CA PHE A 365 -25.76 -16.72 -20.09
C PHE A 365 -26.09 -15.24 -20.13
N VAL A 366 -25.21 -14.42 -20.70
CA VAL A 366 -25.43 -12.98 -20.89
C VAL A 366 -26.25 -12.75 -22.15
N CYS A 367 -27.39 -12.08 -22.01
CA CYS A 367 -28.32 -11.84 -23.13
C CYS A 367 -28.27 -10.41 -23.63
N GLN A 368 -28.27 -9.43 -22.71
CA GLN A 368 -28.14 -8.02 -23.06
C GLN A 368 -27.00 -7.38 -22.29
N SER A 369 -26.36 -6.39 -22.93
CA SER A 369 -25.31 -5.59 -22.35
C SER A 369 -25.38 -4.18 -22.91
N ASP A 370 -25.19 -3.18 -22.05
CA ASP A 370 -25.11 -1.77 -22.41
C ASP A 370 -23.87 -1.43 -23.27
N ARG A 371 -22.89 -2.33 -23.35
CA ARG A 371 -21.67 -2.18 -24.15
C ARG A 371 -21.11 -3.50 -24.69
N ALA A 372 -20.12 -3.40 -25.57
CA ALA A 372 -19.34 -4.56 -26.01
C ALA A 372 -18.58 -5.20 -24.83
N ILE A 373 -18.66 -6.52 -24.75
CA ILE A 373 -18.12 -7.33 -23.65
C ILE A 373 -16.81 -7.99 -24.08
N ALA A 374 -15.80 -7.99 -23.21
CA ALA A 374 -14.58 -8.77 -23.37
C ALA A 374 -14.47 -9.89 -22.31
N PRO A 375 -13.76 -11.00 -22.60
CA PRO A 375 -13.46 -12.01 -21.60
C PRO A 375 -12.67 -11.41 -20.42
N GLY A 376 -13.08 -11.74 -19.20
CA GLY A 376 -12.48 -11.22 -17.96
C GLY A 376 -13.07 -9.89 -17.47
N ASP A 377 -14.02 -9.29 -18.20
CA ASP A 377 -14.74 -8.11 -17.72
C ASP A 377 -15.55 -8.43 -16.46
N VAL A 378 -15.47 -7.53 -15.48
CA VAL A 378 -16.31 -7.56 -14.29
C VAL A 378 -17.64 -6.91 -14.61
N VAL A 379 -18.74 -7.57 -14.26
CA VAL A 379 -20.10 -7.14 -14.56
C VAL A 379 -20.95 -6.83 -13.35
N ARG A 380 -21.98 -6.03 -13.58
CA ARG A 380 -23.12 -5.91 -12.67
C ARG A 380 -24.35 -6.52 -13.30
N ILE A 381 -24.97 -7.40 -12.53
CA ILE A 381 -26.20 -8.08 -12.93
C ILE A 381 -27.36 -7.15 -12.60
N ALA A 382 -28.00 -6.60 -13.64
CA ALA A 382 -29.30 -5.97 -13.49
C ALA A 382 -30.32 -7.11 -13.32
N ALA A 383 -30.79 -7.31 -12.09
CA ALA A 383 -31.77 -8.34 -11.79
C ALA A 383 -33.16 -7.96 -12.32
N GLU A 384 -33.36 -8.06 -13.64
CA GLU A 384 -34.64 -8.57 -14.14
C GLU A 384 -34.55 -10.09 -14.14
N ALA A 385 -34.49 -10.64 -12.93
CA ALA A 385 -34.85 -12.03 -12.73
C ALA A 385 -36.34 -12.12 -13.05
N TYR A 386 -36.67 -12.40 -14.31
CA TYR A 386 -37.91 -13.10 -14.61
C TYR A 386 -37.81 -14.43 -13.85
N LYS A 387 -38.39 -14.42 -12.65
CA LYS A 387 -38.54 -15.58 -11.76
C LYS A 387 -39.09 -16.79 -12.50
#